data_AF-A0A3N9NA48-F1
#
_entry.id   AF-A0A3N9NA48-F1
#
_cell.length_a   1.000
_cell.length_b   1.000
_cell.length_c   1.000
_cell.angle_alpha   90.00
_cell.angle_beta   90.00
_cell.angle_gamma   90.00
#
_symmetry.space_group_name_H-M   'P 1'
#
loop_
_entity.id
_entity.type
_entity.pdbx_description
1 polymer ?
#
loop_
_entity_poly.entity_id
_entity_poly.type
_entity_poly.pdbx_seq_one_letter_code
_entity_poly.pdbx_strand_id
1 'polypeptide(L)'
;MKNFASYIRNVPDFPVKGIQFKDITTLLKNGELFAEAVDRMYEPFREEEIDKIVGIEARGFILGSALAYKLNCGFIPIRKPGKL
;
A
#
# COMPACT_ATOMS: atom_id res chain seq x y z
N MET A 1 11.85 -1.66 -15.59
CA MET A 1 11.04 -1.51 -14.36
C MET A 1 11.81 -0.68 -13.35
N LYS A 2 11.17 0.30 -12.71
CA LYS A 2 11.83 1.08 -11.65
C LYS A 2 12.03 0.19 -10.42
N ASN A 3 13.19 0.32 -9.77
CA ASN A 3 13.46 -0.37 -8.51
C ASN A 3 12.84 0.47 -7.36
N PHE A 4 11.70 0.05 -6.82
CA PHE A 4 11.06 0.78 -5.72
C PHE A 4 11.91 0.85 -4.45
N ALA A 5 12.82 -0.10 -4.23
CA ALA A 5 13.63 -0.14 -3.02
C ALA A 5 14.50 1.12 -2.85
N SER A 6 14.96 1.75 -3.94
CA SER A 6 15.75 2.99 -3.87
C SER A 6 14.92 4.22 -3.47
N TYR A 7 13.59 4.09 -3.47
CA TYR A 7 12.65 5.15 -3.08
C TYR A 7 11.99 4.90 -1.74
N ILE A 8 12.41 3.84 -1.02
CA ILE A 8 11.93 3.52 0.33
C ILE A 8 13.03 3.90 1.32
N ARG A 9 12.71 4.80 2.24
CA ARG A 9 13.63 5.21 3.30
C ARG A 9 13.65 4.18 4.42
N ASN A 10 14.84 3.86 4.92
CA ASN A 10 14.98 3.10 6.16
C ASN A 10 15.00 4.05 7.36
N VAL A 11 14.19 3.77 8.38
CA VAL A 11 14.17 4.50 9.65
C VAL A 11 14.48 3.52 10.78
N PRO A 12 15.68 3.59 11.38
CA PRO A 12 16.07 2.66 12.45
C PRO A 12 15.25 2.90 13.72
N ASP A 13 15.07 1.83 14.49
CA ASP A 13 14.46 1.82 15.83
C ASP A 13 13.04 2.39 15.91
N PHE A 14 12.24 2.22 14.84
CA PHE A 14 10.85 2.70 14.78
C PHE A 14 9.86 1.55 14.48
N PRO A 15 8.68 1.49 15.12
CA PRO A 15 8.23 2.34 16.23
C PRO A 15 8.87 2.01 17.58
N VAL A 16 9.65 0.93 17.66
CA VAL A 16 10.39 0.52 18.86
C VAL A 16 11.81 0.07 18.47
N LYS A 17 12.71 0.07 19.46
CA LYS A 17 14.11 -0.35 19.29
C LYS A 17 14.22 -1.75 18.67
N GLY A 18 15.15 -1.90 17.73
CA GLY A 18 15.43 -3.14 17.00
C GLY A 18 14.67 -3.28 15.68
N ILE A 19 13.71 -2.41 15.37
CA ILE A 19 12.97 -2.46 14.10
C ILE A 19 13.60 -1.51 13.07
N GLN A 20 13.94 -2.03 11.89
CA GLN A 20 14.28 -1.22 10.72
C GLN A 20 13.01 -0.91 9.92
N PHE A 21 12.42 0.26 10.17
CA PHE A 21 11.16 0.65 9.55
C PHE A 21 11.35 1.03 8.08
N LYS A 22 10.45 0.53 7.23
CA LYS A 22 10.39 0.86 5.80
C LYS A 22 9.39 1.99 5.58
N ASP A 23 9.90 3.20 5.47
CA ASP A 23 9.10 4.38 5.20
C ASP A 23 8.84 4.52 3.70
N ILE A 24 7.65 4.09 3.28
CA ILE A 24 7.19 4.17 1.89
C ILE A 24 6.70 5.56 1.50
N THR A 25 6.59 6.53 2.43
CA THR A 25 6.02 7.85 2.12
C THR A 25 6.83 8.62 1.08
N THR A 26 8.13 8.37 0.97
CA THR A 26 9.00 8.92 -0.08
C THR A 26 8.62 8.42 -1.48
N LEU A 27 8.20 7.16 -1.60
CA LEU A 27 7.65 6.61 -2.83
C LEU A 27 6.26 7.22 -3.09
N LEU A 28 5.39 7.25 -2.09
CA LEU A 28 4.01 7.73 -2.22
C LEU A 28 3.92 9.23 -2.59
N LYS A 29 4.88 10.06 -2.19
CA LYS A 29 4.94 11.49 -2.55
C LYS A 29 5.27 11.73 -4.03
N ASN A 30 5.83 10.74 -4.72
CA ASN A 30 6.10 10.83 -6.15
C ASN A 30 4.92 10.22 -6.91
N GLY A 31 4.15 11.06 -7.61
CA GLY A 31 2.93 10.65 -8.30
C GLY A 31 3.14 9.54 -9.33
N GLU A 32 4.24 9.59 -10.10
CA GLU A 32 4.56 8.55 -11.09
C GLU A 32 4.89 7.21 -10.42
N LEU A 33 5.68 7.23 -9.34
CA LEU A 33 6.05 6.01 -8.62
C LEU A 33 4.87 5.40 -7.89
N PHE A 34 3.98 6.23 -7.35
CA PHE A 34 2.75 5.78 -6.73
C PHE A 34 1.83 5.12 -7.75
N ALA A 35 1.63 5.76 -8.92
CA ALA A 35 0.85 5.17 -10.01
C ALA A 35 1.44 3.83 -10.47
N GLU A 36 2.75 3.77 -10.75
CA GLU A 36 3.43 2.52 -11.15
C GLU A 36 3.31 1.43 -10.07
N ALA A 37 3.35 1.80 -8.78
CA ALA A 37 3.18 0.84 -7.69
C ALA A 37 1.76 0.25 -7.68
N VAL A 38 0.73 1.08 -7.85
CA VAL A 38 -0.67 0.61 -7.96
C VAL A 38 -0.87 -0.24 -9.21
N ASP A 39 -0.30 0.17 -10.35
CA ASP A 39 -0.38 -0.57 -11.61
C ASP A 39 0.24 -1.97 -11.48
N ARG A 40 1.41 -2.07 -10.83
CA ARG A 40 2.07 -3.36 -10.56
C ARG A 40 1.30 -4.23 -9.58
N MET A 41 0.54 -3.64 -8.65
CA MET A 41 -0.36 -4.39 -7.78
C MET A 41 -1.61 -4.88 -8.52
N TYR A 42 -2.09 -4.11 -9.50
CA TYR A 42 -3.25 -4.41 -10.32
C TYR A 42 -2.98 -5.49 -11.36
N GLU A 43 -1.82 -5.45 -12.04
CA GLU A 43 -1.54 -6.28 -13.22
C GLU A 43 -1.81 -7.78 -13.02
N PRO A 44 -1.44 -8.42 -11.89
CA PRO A 44 -1.69 -9.84 -11.69
C PRO A 44 -3.17 -10.22 -11.53
N PHE A 45 -4.04 -9.24 -11.25
CA PHE A 45 -5.47 -9.45 -10.95
C PHE A 45 -6.39 -8.74 -11.93
N ARG A 46 -5.85 -8.14 -13.00
CA ARG A 46 -6.61 -7.30 -13.94
C ARG A 46 -7.74 -8.03 -14.68
N GLU A 47 -7.62 -9.35 -14.81
CA GLU A 47 -8.58 -10.24 -15.48
C GLU A 47 -9.41 -11.06 -14.48
N GLU A 48 -9.19 -10.86 -13.18
CA GLU A 48 -9.89 -11.55 -12.11
C GLU A 48 -11.10 -10.74 -11.63
N GLU A 49 -12.21 -11.40 -11.35
CA GLU A 49 -13.38 -10.77 -10.72
C GLU A 49 -13.17 -10.68 -9.20
N ILE A 50 -12.47 -9.63 -8.77
CA ILE A 50 -12.25 -9.35 -7.35
C ILE A 50 -13.43 -8.54 -6.79
N ASP A 51 -14.19 -9.10 -5.86
CA ASP A 51 -15.31 -8.38 -5.22
C ASP A 51 -14.85 -7.32 -4.20
N LYS A 52 -13.76 -7.63 -3.47
CA LYS A 52 -13.30 -6.82 -2.34
C LYS A 52 -11.77 -6.82 -2.18
N ILE A 53 -11.22 -5.66 -1.85
CA ILE A 53 -9.86 -5.50 -1.33
C ILE A 53 -9.92 -5.20 0.16
N VAL A 54 -9.08 -5.88 0.92
CA VAL A 54 -8.97 -5.72 2.37
C VAL A 54 -7.66 -5.03 2.71
N GLY A 55 -7.72 -3.90 3.43
CA GLY A 55 -6.53 -3.16 3.86
C GLY A 55 -6.35 -3.20 5.38
N ILE A 56 -5.14 -3.45 5.86
CA ILE A 56 -4.81 -3.41 7.29
C ILE A 56 -4.39 -1.98 7.69
N GLU A 57 -4.92 -1.49 8.81
CA GLU A 57 -4.72 -0.10 9.20
C GLU A 57 -3.24 0.26 9.55
N ALA A 58 -2.88 1.55 9.50
CA ALA A 58 -3.53 2.61 8.73
C ALA A 58 -2.90 2.71 7.33
N ARG A 59 -1.60 2.42 7.23
CA ARG A 59 -0.82 2.60 6.00
C ARG A 59 -1.26 1.68 4.87
N GLY A 60 -1.77 0.49 5.18
CA GLY A 60 -2.32 -0.43 4.18
C GLY A 60 -3.56 0.14 3.45
N PHE A 61 -4.25 1.11 4.05
CA PHE A 61 -5.40 1.75 3.40
C PHE A 61 -5.01 2.54 2.15
N ILE A 62 -3.80 3.10 2.10
CA ILE A 62 -3.38 3.99 1.00
C ILE A 62 -3.32 3.22 -0.33
N LEU A 63 -2.56 2.13 -0.35
CA LEU A 63 -2.42 1.29 -1.55
C LEU A 63 -3.65 0.40 -1.74
N GLY A 64 -4.25 -0.09 -0.64
CA GLY A 64 -5.43 -0.94 -0.70
C GLY A 64 -6.64 -0.24 -1.31
N SER A 65 -6.92 1.02 -0.95
CA SER A 65 -8.03 1.78 -1.53
C SER A 65 -7.78 2.16 -2.98
N ALA A 66 -6.54 2.51 -3.34
CA ALA A 66 -6.15 2.81 -4.72
C ALA A 66 -6.29 1.57 -5.63
N LEU A 67 -5.88 0.39 -5.15
CA LEU A 67 -6.08 -0.87 -5.87
C LEU A 67 -7.57 -1.21 -5.99
N ALA A 68 -8.35 -1.06 -4.92
CA ALA A 68 -9.80 -1.31 -4.96
C ALA A 68 -10.51 -0.42 -5.98
N TYR A 69 -10.16 0.87 -6.02
CA TYR A 69 -10.64 1.83 -7.00
C TYR A 69 -10.29 1.39 -8.43
N LYS A 70 -9.04 0.98 -8.67
CA LYS A 70 -8.58 0.56 -10.00
C LYS A 70 -9.21 -0.76 -10.47
N LEU A 71 -9.45 -1.70 -9.56
CA LEU A 71 -10.18 -2.96 -9.82
C LEU A 71 -11.71 -2.78 -9.86
N ASN A 72 -12.22 -1.56 -9.62
CA ASN A 72 -13.65 -1.26 -9.55
C ASN A 72 -14.41 -2.18 -8.55
N CYS A 73 -13.85 -2.38 -7.36
CA CYS A 73 -14.42 -3.25 -6.33
C CYS A 73 -14.50 -2.56 -4.96
N GLY A 74 -15.14 -3.21 -3.99
CA GLY A 74 -15.30 -2.63 -2.65
C GLY A 74 -14.01 -2.67 -1.82
N PHE A 75 -13.81 -1.68 -0.95
CA PHE A 75 -12.70 -1.67 0.02
C PHE A 75 -13.20 -1.97 1.44
N ILE A 76 -12.53 -2.87 2.16
CA ILE A 76 -12.83 -3.23 3.55
C ILE A 76 -11.64 -2.84 4.45
N PRO A 77 -11.79 -1.88 5.37
CA PRO A 77 -10.76 -1.55 6.33
C PRO A 77 -10.74 -2.58 7.48
N ILE A 78 -9.58 -3.18 7.75
CA ILE A 78 -9.32 -3.93 8.99
C ILE A 78 -8.55 -3.05 9.96
N ARG A 79 -9.06 -2.95 11.20
CA ARG A 79 -8.50 -2.10 12.25
C ARG A 79 -8.22 -2.88 13.52
N LYS A 80 -7.37 -2.33 14.37
CA LYS A 80 -7.16 -2.83 15.74
C LYS A 80 -8.47 -2.71 16.54
N PRO A 81 -8.68 -3.59 17.54
CA PRO A 81 -9.85 -3.52 18.41
C PRO A 81 -10.06 -2.13 19.02
N GLY A 82 -11.32 -1.69 19.10
CA GLY A 82 -11.69 -0.39 19.65
C GLY A 82 -11.50 0.79 18.69
N LYS A 83 -11.10 0.55 17.44
CA LYS A 83 -11.25 1.49 16.33
C LYS A 83 -12.49 1.09 15.53
N LEU A 84 -13.30 2.08 15.11
CA LEU A 84 -14.53 1.94 14.30
C LEU A 84 -14.50 0.74 13.36
#